data_AF-A0A2R5GJ76-F1
#
_entry.id   AF-A0A2R5GJ76-F1
#
_cell.length_a   1.000
_cell.length_b   1.000
_cell.length_c   1.000
_cell.angle_alpha   90.00
_cell.angle_beta   90.00
_cell.angle_gamma   90.00
#
_symmetry.space_group_name_H-M   'P 1'
#
loop_
_entity.id
_entity.type
_entity.pdbx_description
1 polymer ?
#
loop_
_entity_poly.entity_id
_entity_poly.type
_entity_poly.pdbx_seq_one_letter_code
_entity_poly.pdbx_strand_id
1 'polypeptide(L)'
;MVDGVLITCSGHGLCTSQIKACQCFEGFGSSEELSRKLQPPHPAPDCSELVCPFGKSWADIPSSATQAHAEVECSDAGYCDRALGTCKCFEGYAGTACERRSCKMTQEEDALSCSGHGQCLTLAELATRTDAQPLTPATSYGGYPLSTTWDEDMITACYCDSVWTVGLSSGETQLSEYFGTYCEKRHCPSGNDPMTDEDETDCENKIQDFITGEISDDAVNGGSAGNLCHVDCSNRGICDYETGTCNCFTGYAGENCALQDVLAVQA
;
A
#
# COMPACT_ATOMS: atom_id res chain seq x y z
N MET A 1 -27.33 19.70 28.79
CA MET A 1 -28.15 20.17 29.92
C MET A 1 -29.10 19.06 30.32
N VAL A 2 -28.96 18.52 31.52
CA VAL A 2 -29.99 17.73 32.17
C VAL A 2 -30.17 18.38 33.55
N ASP A 3 -31.37 18.85 33.85
CA ASP A 3 -31.77 19.41 35.16
C ASP A 3 -31.03 20.65 35.70
N GLY A 4 -30.62 21.59 34.84
CA GLY A 4 -30.24 22.94 35.30
C GLY A 4 -29.00 23.05 36.20
N VAL A 5 -28.22 21.97 36.33
CA VAL A 5 -26.91 21.96 37.01
C VAL A 5 -25.81 22.12 35.95
N LEU A 6 -24.94 23.11 36.13
CA LEU A 6 -23.71 23.22 35.35
C LEU A 6 -22.83 22.01 35.69
N ILE A 7 -22.69 21.05 34.77
CA ILE A 7 -21.75 19.94 34.97
C ILE A 7 -20.36 20.52 34.75
N THR A 8 -19.65 20.75 35.85
CA THR A 8 -18.28 21.25 35.85
C THR A 8 -17.40 20.38 34.94
N CYS A 9 -16.66 21.01 34.01
CA CYS A 9 -15.79 20.32 33.06
C CYS A 9 -16.50 19.25 32.23
N SER A 10 -17.77 19.48 31.87
CA SER A 10 -18.62 18.57 31.09
C SER A 10 -18.75 17.15 31.65
N GLY A 11 -18.35 16.92 32.90
CA GLY A 11 -18.27 15.58 33.50
C GLY A 11 -17.04 14.78 33.07
N HIS A 12 -16.15 15.38 32.29
CA HIS A 12 -14.95 14.78 31.73
C HIS A 12 -13.66 15.41 32.26
N GLY A 13 -13.73 16.04 33.43
CA GLY A 13 -12.56 16.62 34.06
C GLY A 13 -12.79 17.07 35.50
N LEU A 14 -11.69 17.41 36.15
CA LEU A 14 -11.69 17.99 37.49
C LEU A 14 -11.44 19.49 37.38
N CYS A 15 -12.31 20.31 37.96
CA CYS A 15 -12.05 21.74 38.10
C CYS A 15 -11.09 21.98 39.25
N THR A 16 -9.94 22.59 38.95
CA THR A 16 -8.91 22.87 39.95
C THR A 16 -8.88 24.37 40.26
N SER A 17 -8.96 24.71 41.54
CA SER A 17 -9.06 26.10 42.00
C SER A 17 -7.77 26.91 41.80
N GLN A 18 -6.64 26.24 41.58
CA GLN A 18 -5.32 26.86 41.43
C GLN A 18 -5.10 27.46 40.04
N ILE A 19 -5.57 26.79 38.99
CA ILE A 19 -5.45 27.27 37.59
C ILE A 19 -6.77 27.81 37.02
N LYS A 20 -7.87 27.74 37.78
CA LYS A 20 -9.22 28.17 37.35
C LYS A 20 -9.64 27.58 36.00
N ALA A 21 -9.21 26.34 35.76
CA ALA A 21 -9.41 25.62 34.51
C ALA A 21 -9.75 24.15 34.79
N CYS A 22 -10.28 23.49 33.77
CA CYS A 22 -10.59 22.08 33.79
C CYS A 22 -9.36 21.23 33.47
N GLN A 23 -9.03 20.29 34.36
CA GLN A 23 -8.08 19.23 34.06
C GLN A 23 -8.87 18.04 33.51
N CYS A 24 -8.81 17.82 32.20
CA CYS A 24 -9.61 16.79 31.56
C CYS A 24 -9.11 15.37 31.87
N PHE A 25 -10.02 14.40 31.79
CA PHE A 25 -9.67 12.99 31.82
C PHE A 25 -9.00 12.58 30.50
N GLU A 26 -8.32 11.43 30.52
CA GLU A 26 -7.68 10.86 29.34
C GLU A 26 -8.68 10.72 28.18
N GLY A 27 -8.26 11.11 26.98
CA GLY A 27 -9.12 11.12 25.79
C GLY A 27 -9.98 12.37 25.61
N PHE A 28 -9.95 13.35 26.52
CA PHE A 28 -10.70 14.61 26.41
C PHE A 28 -9.78 15.84 26.42
N GLY A 29 -10.07 16.83 25.57
CA GLY A 29 -9.26 18.05 25.38
C GLY A 29 -9.06 18.43 23.90
N SER A 30 -8.32 19.52 23.65
CA SER A 30 -7.89 19.90 22.30
C SER A 30 -6.45 19.43 22.01
N SER A 31 -6.12 19.27 20.71
CA SER A 31 -4.88 18.62 20.26
C SER A 31 -3.60 19.42 20.39
N GLU A 32 -3.67 20.75 20.50
CA GLU A 32 -2.48 21.62 20.57
C GLU A 32 -1.63 21.41 21.84
N GLU A 33 -2.08 20.53 22.75
CA GLU A 33 -1.53 20.43 24.09
C GLU A 33 -1.07 19.01 24.47
N LEU A 34 -1.52 17.93 23.82
CA LEU A 34 -1.16 16.55 24.21
C LEU A 34 0.21 16.06 23.71
N SER A 35 0.81 16.71 22.71
CA SER A 35 2.13 16.35 22.13
C SER A 35 3.33 16.76 23.01
N ARG A 36 3.10 17.46 24.13
CA ARG A 36 4.12 17.71 25.16
C ARG A 36 3.97 16.68 26.27
N LYS A 37 4.93 15.74 26.40
CA LYS A 37 5.11 14.77 27.52
C LYS A 37 5.28 15.40 28.93
N LEU A 38 4.65 16.53 29.22
CA LEU A 38 4.65 17.20 30.50
C LEU A 38 3.21 17.44 30.92
N GLN A 39 2.71 16.56 31.78
CA GLN A 39 1.48 16.73 32.53
C GLN A 39 1.36 18.14 33.15
N PRO A 40 0.15 18.73 33.21
CA PRO A 40 -1.07 18.40 32.47
C PRO A 40 -1.38 19.46 31.40
N PRO A 41 -1.52 19.08 30.12
CA PRO A 41 -1.96 20.00 29.08
C PRO A 41 -3.35 19.56 28.58
N HIS A 42 -4.37 20.40 28.82
CA HIS A 42 -5.77 20.17 28.42
C HIS A 42 -6.48 21.53 28.29
N PRO A 43 -6.80 22.02 27.07
CA PRO A 43 -7.42 23.34 26.98
C PRO A 43 -8.66 23.35 26.06
N ALA A 44 -9.38 22.23 25.89
CA ALA A 44 -10.82 22.41 25.71
C ALA A 44 -11.32 22.96 27.06
N PRO A 45 -11.78 24.21 27.16
CA PRO A 45 -11.97 24.89 28.45
C PRO A 45 -12.91 24.14 29.41
N ASP A 46 -13.75 23.27 28.86
CA ASP A 46 -14.77 22.50 29.55
C ASP A 46 -14.67 20.97 29.35
N CYS A 47 -13.61 20.44 28.74
CA CYS A 47 -13.44 19.00 28.48
C CYS A 47 -14.57 18.34 27.67
N SER A 48 -15.29 19.10 26.84
CA SER A 48 -16.40 18.58 26.05
C SER A 48 -15.99 17.81 24.79
N GLU A 49 -14.74 17.99 24.34
CA GLU A 49 -14.24 17.42 23.08
C GLU A 49 -13.33 16.20 23.30
N LEU A 50 -13.41 15.22 22.41
CA LEU A 50 -12.52 14.06 22.38
C LEU A 50 -11.20 14.38 21.65
N VAL A 51 -10.15 13.72 22.11
CA VAL A 51 -8.83 13.69 21.50
C VAL A 51 -8.77 12.51 20.54
N CYS A 52 -8.22 12.73 19.34
CA CYS A 52 -8.06 11.66 18.36
C CYS A 52 -6.73 10.90 18.54
N PRO A 53 -6.58 9.72 17.91
CA PRO A 53 -5.33 8.98 17.92
C PRO A 53 -4.15 9.78 17.37
N PHE A 54 -2.98 9.52 17.93
CA PHE A 54 -1.71 10.09 17.51
C PHE A 54 -0.92 9.05 16.74
N GLY A 55 -0.15 9.53 15.78
CA GLY A 55 0.85 8.75 15.07
C GLY A 55 2.00 9.65 14.67
N LYS A 56 3.06 9.04 14.17
CA LYS A 56 4.18 9.76 13.53
C LYS A 56 3.65 10.72 12.48
N SER A 57 4.11 11.96 12.53
CA SER A 57 3.77 13.00 11.56
C SER A 57 4.31 12.70 10.16
N TRP A 58 3.51 12.91 9.14
CA TRP A 58 3.94 12.93 7.73
C TRP A 58 4.63 14.22 7.32
N ALA A 59 4.42 15.32 8.05
CA ALA A 59 4.79 16.68 7.65
C ALA A 59 5.71 17.41 8.66
N ASP A 60 6.21 16.70 9.68
CA ASP A 60 7.07 17.27 10.71
C ASP A 60 8.39 17.80 10.14
N ILE A 61 8.86 18.90 10.71
CA ILE A 61 10.15 19.49 10.37
C ILE A 61 11.20 18.88 11.29
N PRO A 62 12.26 18.25 10.75
CA PRO A 62 13.30 17.64 11.58
C PRO A 62 13.89 18.60 12.61
N SER A 63 13.87 18.20 13.88
CA SER A 63 14.43 19.00 14.98
C SER A 63 15.94 18.82 15.12
N SER A 64 16.48 17.71 14.61
CA SER A 64 17.91 17.44 14.51
C SER A 64 18.21 16.45 13.38
N ALA A 65 19.49 16.17 13.14
CA ALA A 65 19.92 15.21 12.12
C ALA A 65 19.39 13.77 12.33
N THR A 66 18.92 13.43 13.54
CA THR A 66 18.45 12.08 13.89
C THR A 66 17.10 12.09 14.58
N GLN A 67 16.34 13.20 14.50
CA GLN A 67 15.03 13.32 15.14
C GLN A 67 14.07 14.09 14.25
N ALA A 68 12.99 13.41 13.85
CA ALA A 68 11.87 13.89 13.05
C ALA A 68 10.66 12.99 13.31
N HIS A 69 9.54 13.26 12.64
CA HIS A 69 8.31 12.46 12.71
C HIS A 69 7.77 12.33 14.13
N ALA A 70 7.67 13.46 14.83
CA ALA A 70 7.04 13.51 16.14
C ALA A 70 5.61 12.93 16.12
N GLU A 71 5.16 12.41 17.26
CA GLU A 71 3.79 11.96 17.44
C GLU A 71 2.83 13.16 17.46
N VAL A 72 1.92 13.20 16.50
CA VAL A 72 0.93 14.27 16.31
C VAL A 72 -0.45 13.67 16.08
N GLU A 73 -1.48 14.45 16.39
CA GLU A 73 -2.86 14.01 16.21
C GLU A 73 -3.15 13.79 14.73
N CYS A 74 -3.72 12.63 14.40
CA CYS A 74 -4.03 12.24 13.03
C CYS A 74 -2.82 12.31 12.07
N SER A 75 -1.58 12.14 12.58
CA SER A 75 -0.34 12.05 11.80
C SER A 75 -0.10 13.22 10.83
N ASP A 76 -0.73 14.39 11.04
CA ASP A 76 -0.79 15.50 10.08
C ASP A 76 -1.40 15.12 8.71
N ALA A 77 -2.11 13.99 8.63
CA ALA A 77 -2.70 13.43 7.43
C ALA A 77 -4.22 13.19 7.56
N GLY A 78 -4.87 13.95 8.43
CA GLY A 78 -6.30 13.92 8.62
C GLY A 78 -6.81 15.06 9.49
N TYR A 79 -8.13 15.11 9.67
CA TYR A 79 -8.78 15.98 10.64
C TYR A 79 -9.41 15.15 11.76
N CYS A 80 -9.28 15.60 13.00
CA CYS A 80 -9.94 14.96 14.14
C CYS A 80 -11.44 15.28 14.18
N ASP A 81 -12.29 14.25 14.17
CA ASP A 81 -13.69 14.40 14.56
C ASP A 81 -13.80 14.41 16.08
N ARG A 82 -13.85 15.61 16.66
CA ARG A 82 -13.88 15.84 18.13
C ARG A 82 -15.09 15.24 18.83
N ALA A 83 -16.19 14.99 18.12
CA ALA A 83 -17.37 14.38 18.71
C ALA A 83 -17.21 12.85 18.86
N LEU A 84 -16.40 12.25 18.00
CA LEU A 84 -16.18 10.79 17.95
C LEU A 84 -14.82 10.36 18.47
N GLY A 85 -13.84 11.27 18.54
CA GLY A 85 -12.45 10.94 18.89
C GLY A 85 -11.77 10.12 17.81
N THR A 86 -12.19 10.24 16.55
CA THR A 86 -11.67 9.47 15.41
C THR A 86 -11.11 10.38 14.33
N CYS A 87 -9.97 9.99 13.74
CA CYS A 87 -9.39 10.73 12.61
C CYS A 87 -10.15 10.45 11.31
N LYS A 88 -10.44 11.51 10.55
CA LYS A 88 -10.87 11.46 9.15
C LYS A 88 -9.65 11.70 8.27
N CYS A 89 -9.11 10.63 7.69
CA CYS A 89 -7.88 10.69 6.91
C CYS A 89 -8.07 11.38 5.57
N PHE A 90 -7.01 12.04 5.10
CA PHE A 90 -6.94 12.53 3.73
C PHE A 90 -6.85 11.39 2.73
N GLU A 91 -7.15 11.67 1.48
CA GLU A 91 -7.01 10.69 0.39
C GLU A 91 -5.59 10.13 0.33
N GLY A 92 -5.48 8.80 0.21
CA GLY A 92 -4.19 8.11 0.20
C GLY A 92 -3.59 7.81 1.57
N TYR A 93 -4.30 8.12 2.67
CA TYR A 93 -3.91 7.80 4.05
C TYR A 93 -4.93 6.92 4.75
N ALA A 94 -4.46 6.08 5.67
CA ALA A 94 -5.26 5.12 6.42
C ALA A 94 -4.64 4.85 7.81
N GLY A 95 -5.32 4.04 8.60
CA GLY A 95 -4.97 3.82 10.00
C GLY A 95 -5.82 4.67 10.93
N THR A 96 -5.80 4.34 12.23
CA THR A 96 -6.66 5.02 13.22
C THR A 96 -6.23 6.47 13.48
N ALA A 97 -4.97 6.77 13.20
CA ALA A 97 -4.36 8.09 13.26
C ALA A 97 -3.93 8.58 11.87
N CYS A 98 -4.35 7.95 10.76
CA CYS A 98 -3.87 8.30 9.41
C CYS A 98 -2.34 8.12 9.24
N GLU A 99 -1.76 7.24 10.05
CA GLU A 99 -0.32 7.01 10.21
C GLU A 99 0.31 6.21 9.07
N ARG A 100 -0.49 5.59 8.20
CA ARG A 100 0.01 4.78 7.08
C ARG A 100 -0.57 5.21 5.75
N ARG A 101 0.12 4.89 4.66
CA ARG A 101 -0.45 5.00 3.31
C ARG A 101 -1.63 4.06 3.17
N SER A 102 -2.62 4.51 2.40
CA SER A 102 -3.76 3.68 2.04
C SER A 102 -3.40 2.79 0.86
N CYS A 103 -3.78 1.51 0.96
CA CYS A 103 -3.78 0.57 -0.15
C CYS A 103 -5.13 0.50 -0.86
N LYS A 104 -6.05 1.43 -0.57
CA LYS A 104 -7.30 1.59 -1.32
C LYS A 104 -7.11 2.62 -2.42
N MET A 105 -7.69 2.36 -3.58
CA MET A 105 -7.67 3.29 -4.71
C MET A 105 -8.48 4.56 -4.43
N THR A 106 -9.56 4.44 -3.65
CA THR A 106 -10.42 5.56 -3.25
C THR A 106 -10.68 5.53 -1.73
N GLN A 107 -11.21 6.62 -1.18
CA GLN A 107 -11.66 6.70 0.22
C GLN A 107 -13.12 6.26 0.41
N GLU A 108 -13.72 5.61 -0.59
CA GLU A 108 -15.06 5.05 -0.44
C GLU A 108 -15.05 3.95 0.63
N GLU A 109 -16.11 3.88 1.44
CA GLU A 109 -16.13 2.96 2.60
C GLU A 109 -16.05 1.49 2.16
N ASP A 110 -16.66 1.16 1.02
CA ASP A 110 -16.70 -0.17 0.40
C ASP A 110 -15.49 -0.47 -0.49
N ALA A 111 -14.61 0.51 -0.75
CA ALA A 111 -13.37 0.27 -1.49
C ALA A 111 -12.51 -0.77 -0.77
N LEU A 112 -12.18 -1.85 -1.49
CA LEU A 112 -11.36 -2.94 -0.98
C LEU A 112 -9.88 -2.54 -1.03
N SER A 113 -9.13 -2.97 -0.01
CA SER A 113 -7.68 -2.85 -0.02
C SER A 113 -7.11 -3.70 -1.16
N CYS A 114 -6.17 -3.16 -1.92
CA CYS A 114 -5.54 -3.84 -3.06
C CYS A 114 -6.58 -4.42 -4.03
N SER A 115 -7.69 -3.71 -4.23
CA SER A 115 -8.81 -4.11 -5.08
C SER A 115 -9.43 -5.48 -4.75
N GLY A 116 -9.10 -6.04 -3.57
CA GLY A 116 -9.48 -7.41 -3.20
C GLY A 116 -8.59 -8.51 -3.80
N HIS A 117 -7.49 -8.15 -4.45
CA HIS A 117 -6.54 -9.03 -5.15
C HIS A 117 -5.12 -8.91 -4.61
N GLY A 118 -5.00 -8.70 -3.30
CA GLY A 118 -3.69 -8.63 -2.67
C GLY A 118 -3.73 -8.26 -1.20
N GLN A 119 -2.54 -8.16 -0.63
CA GLN A 119 -2.29 -7.81 0.76
C GLN A 119 -1.65 -6.43 0.84
N CYS A 120 -2.17 -5.59 1.73
CA CYS A 120 -1.55 -4.30 2.04
C CYS A 120 -0.46 -4.50 3.07
N LEU A 121 0.79 -4.44 2.64
CA LEU A 121 1.95 -4.73 3.47
C LEU A 121 2.78 -3.48 3.69
N THR A 122 3.50 -3.43 4.80
CA THR A 122 4.46 -2.36 5.07
C THR A 122 5.77 -2.56 4.27
N LEU A 123 6.61 -1.53 4.18
CA LEU A 123 7.94 -1.68 3.59
C LEU A 123 8.79 -2.72 4.32
N ALA A 124 8.68 -2.80 5.66
CA ALA A 124 9.38 -3.80 6.44
C ALA A 124 8.99 -5.23 6.06
N GLU A 125 7.69 -5.46 5.83
CA GLU A 125 7.16 -6.77 5.43
C GLU A 125 7.58 -7.10 3.99
N LEU A 126 7.41 -6.15 3.05
CA LEU A 126 7.77 -6.31 1.64
C LEU A 126 9.25 -6.60 1.44
N ALA A 127 10.14 -5.98 2.23
CA ALA A 127 11.58 -6.21 2.16
C ALA A 127 11.97 -7.68 2.34
N THR A 128 11.17 -8.47 3.06
CA THR A 128 11.44 -9.88 3.32
C THR A 128 10.89 -10.83 2.26
N ARG A 129 10.07 -10.32 1.32
CA ARG A 129 9.40 -11.11 0.27
C ARG A 129 10.31 -11.26 -0.94
N THR A 130 10.61 -12.50 -1.31
CA THR A 130 11.35 -12.80 -2.55
C THR A 130 10.48 -12.86 -3.80
N ASP A 131 9.16 -12.83 -3.59
CA ASP A 131 8.10 -12.98 -4.57
C ASP A 131 7.30 -11.68 -4.77
N ALA A 132 7.71 -10.59 -4.11
CA ALA A 132 7.16 -9.25 -4.33
C ALA A 132 7.97 -8.53 -5.42
N GLN A 133 7.30 -7.67 -6.19
CA GLN A 133 7.95 -6.88 -7.23
C GLN A 133 8.67 -5.66 -6.63
N PRO A 134 9.91 -5.33 -7.09
CA PRO A 134 10.74 -6.12 -7.98
C PRO A 134 11.31 -7.37 -7.27
N LEU A 135 11.41 -8.49 -8.01
CA LEU A 135 11.96 -9.73 -7.47
C LEU A 135 13.41 -9.53 -7.01
N THR A 136 13.62 -9.70 -5.71
CA THR A 136 14.93 -9.53 -5.08
C THR A 136 15.15 -10.60 -4.01
N PRO A 137 16.40 -10.94 -3.68
CA PRO A 137 16.66 -11.74 -2.49
C PRO A 137 16.10 -11.06 -1.25
N ALA A 138 15.59 -11.85 -0.29
CA ALA A 138 15.04 -11.33 0.95
C ALA A 138 16.06 -10.42 1.64
N THR A 139 15.64 -9.19 1.91
CA THR A 139 16.39 -8.21 2.67
C THR A 139 15.61 -7.87 3.95
N SER A 140 16.13 -6.93 4.72
CA SER A 140 15.46 -6.39 5.89
C SER A 140 15.39 -4.89 5.76
N TYR A 141 14.20 -4.33 5.94
CA TYR A 141 14.03 -2.90 6.11
C TYR A 141 13.52 -2.64 7.52
N GLY A 142 14.43 -2.21 8.39
CA GLY A 142 14.06 -1.70 9.71
C GLY A 142 15.24 -1.31 10.58
N GLY A 143 14.98 -0.83 11.79
CA GLY A 143 16.04 -0.40 12.70
C GLY A 143 15.57 0.51 13.83
N TYR A 144 15.84 1.81 13.70
CA TYR A 144 15.44 2.82 14.68
C TYR A 144 14.23 3.61 14.13
N PRO A 145 12.98 3.20 14.45
CA PRO A 145 11.77 3.83 13.94
C PRO A 145 11.61 5.32 14.29
N LEU A 146 12.39 5.84 15.24
CA LEU A 146 12.39 7.24 15.65
C LEU A 146 13.44 8.10 14.92
N SER A 147 14.26 7.50 14.05
CA SER A 147 15.35 8.23 13.36
C SER A 147 15.59 7.80 11.93
N THR A 148 15.85 6.52 11.65
CA THR A 148 16.38 6.06 10.36
C THR A 148 15.39 5.26 9.51
N THR A 149 14.38 4.67 10.12
CA THR A 149 13.41 3.78 9.44
C THR A 149 11.98 4.12 9.90
N TRP A 150 11.68 5.42 9.94
CA TRP A 150 10.40 5.91 10.45
C TRP A 150 9.22 5.44 9.60
N ASP A 151 9.47 5.25 8.31
CA ASP A 151 8.57 4.87 7.23
C ASP A 151 8.39 3.36 7.08
N GLU A 152 9.14 2.54 7.84
CA GLU A 152 9.13 1.07 7.76
C GLU A 152 7.71 0.48 7.91
N ASP A 153 6.89 1.10 8.75
CA ASP A 153 5.48 0.74 9.01
C ASP A 153 4.47 1.77 8.47
N MET A 154 4.93 2.95 8.03
CA MET A 154 4.05 4.02 7.53
C MET A 154 3.81 3.89 6.03
N ILE A 155 4.84 3.54 5.27
CA ILE A 155 4.69 3.31 3.83
C ILE A 155 4.21 1.87 3.64
N THR A 156 3.08 1.76 2.96
CA THR A 156 2.48 0.48 2.59
C THR A 156 2.34 0.41 1.09
N ALA A 157 2.38 -0.80 0.55
CA ALA A 157 2.07 -1.09 -0.84
C ALA A 157 1.36 -2.44 -0.96
N CYS A 158 0.71 -2.64 -2.10
CA CYS A 158 0.02 -3.88 -2.38
C CYS A 158 0.99 -4.95 -2.88
N TYR A 159 1.01 -6.08 -2.17
CA TYR A 159 1.52 -7.35 -2.69
C TYR A 159 0.36 -8.08 -3.36
N CYS A 160 0.44 -8.27 -4.68
CA CYS A 160 -0.67 -8.79 -5.46
C CYS A 160 -0.74 -10.32 -5.45
N ASP A 161 -1.97 -10.83 -5.42
CA ASP A 161 -2.23 -12.26 -5.45
C ASP A 161 -1.89 -12.84 -6.82
N SER A 162 -1.55 -14.13 -6.83
CA SER A 162 -1.26 -14.89 -8.06
C SER A 162 -1.64 -16.35 -7.89
N VAL A 163 -2.28 -16.94 -8.92
CA VAL A 163 -2.53 -18.39 -8.95
C VAL A 163 -1.30 -19.22 -9.33
N TRP A 164 -0.28 -18.60 -9.92
CA TRP A 164 1.02 -19.23 -10.19
C TRP A 164 2.09 -18.72 -9.22
N THR A 165 3.11 -19.55 -9.01
CA THR A 165 4.25 -19.22 -8.16
C THR A 165 5.10 -18.14 -8.79
N VAL A 166 5.29 -17.04 -8.07
CA VAL A 166 6.07 -15.88 -8.53
C VAL A 166 7.49 -15.98 -8.00
N GLY A 167 8.50 -15.82 -8.87
CA GLY A 167 9.90 -15.91 -8.48
C GLY A 167 10.86 -16.15 -9.64
N LEU A 168 12.13 -16.41 -9.30
CA LEU A 168 13.25 -16.58 -10.24
C LEU A 168 13.71 -18.04 -10.38
N SER A 169 13.04 -18.99 -9.73
CA SER A 169 13.40 -20.41 -9.78
C SER A 169 12.78 -21.11 -10.98
N SER A 170 13.23 -22.35 -11.23
CA SER A 170 12.66 -23.22 -12.26
C SER A 170 11.17 -23.45 -12.03
N GLY A 171 10.35 -23.20 -13.05
CA GLY A 171 8.89 -23.32 -13.02
C GLY A 171 8.14 -22.15 -12.37
N GLU A 172 8.85 -21.14 -11.86
CA GLU A 172 8.24 -19.89 -11.37
C GLU A 172 8.13 -18.87 -12.51
N THR A 173 7.18 -17.94 -12.38
CA THR A 173 6.98 -16.84 -13.33
C THR A 173 7.43 -15.53 -12.70
N GLN A 174 8.07 -14.65 -13.47
CA GLN A 174 8.62 -13.42 -12.90
C GLN A 174 7.57 -12.35 -12.57
N LEU A 175 6.38 -12.41 -13.16
CA LEU A 175 5.26 -11.51 -12.89
C LEU A 175 4.14 -12.22 -12.14
N SER A 176 3.40 -11.50 -11.29
CA SER A 176 2.18 -11.97 -10.62
C SER A 176 0.96 -11.89 -11.54
N GLU A 177 -0.12 -12.61 -11.22
CA GLU A 177 -1.38 -12.53 -11.96
C GLU A 177 -2.02 -11.14 -11.90
N TYR A 178 -2.17 -10.61 -10.69
CA TYR A 178 -2.65 -9.25 -10.49
C TYR A 178 -1.47 -8.28 -10.39
N PHE A 179 -1.68 -7.06 -10.89
CA PHE A 179 -0.67 -6.02 -10.91
C PHE A 179 -1.32 -4.63 -10.92
N GLY A 180 -0.48 -3.59 -10.93
CA GLY A 180 -0.90 -2.21 -10.71
C GLY A 180 -0.68 -1.79 -9.26
N THR A 181 -0.82 -0.50 -8.98
CA THR A 181 -0.53 0.06 -7.65
C THR A 181 -1.45 -0.50 -6.57
N TYR A 182 -2.66 -0.89 -6.96
CA TYR A 182 -3.71 -1.42 -6.09
C TYR A 182 -4.15 -2.82 -6.53
N CYS A 183 -3.32 -3.57 -7.27
CA CYS A 183 -3.68 -4.88 -7.82
C CYS A 183 -4.99 -4.86 -8.63
N GLU A 184 -5.29 -3.73 -9.27
CA GLU A 184 -6.53 -3.46 -9.98
C GLU A 184 -6.55 -4.02 -11.41
N LYS A 185 -5.39 -4.48 -11.89
CA LYS A 185 -5.22 -5.05 -13.23
C LYS A 185 -4.85 -6.52 -13.13
N ARG A 186 -5.18 -7.26 -14.18
CA ARG A 186 -4.93 -8.70 -14.28
C ARG A 186 -4.23 -9.02 -15.60
N HIS A 187 -3.10 -9.69 -15.53
CA HIS A 187 -2.40 -10.21 -16.70
C HIS A 187 -3.29 -11.21 -17.46
N CYS A 188 -3.11 -11.26 -18.77
CA CYS A 188 -3.83 -12.18 -19.63
C CYS A 188 -3.15 -13.55 -19.69
N PRO A 189 -3.81 -14.58 -20.25
CA PRO A 189 -3.17 -15.86 -20.52
C PRO A 189 -1.85 -15.68 -21.30
N SER A 190 -0.77 -16.23 -20.73
CA SER A 190 0.55 -16.22 -21.33
C SER A 190 0.68 -17.24 -22.45
N GLY A 191 1.58 -17.02 -23.40
CA GLY A 191 1.98 -18.01 -24.38
C GLY A 191 3.16 -17.57 -25.23
N ASN A 192 3.78 -18.52 -25.92
CA ASN A 192 4.86 -18.22 -26.85
C ASN A 192 4.32 -17.59 -28.13
N ASP A 193 5.04 -16.62 -28.70
CA ASP A 193 4.66 -16.05 -29.97
C ASP A 193 4.80 -17.12 -31.07
N PRO A 194 3.70 -17.48 -31.76
CA PRO A 194 3.77 -18.57 -32.74
C PRO A 194 4.47 -18.16 -34.05
N MET A 195 4.85 -16.89 -34.23
CA MET A 195 5.53 -16.41 -35.44
C MET A 195 7.05 -16.30 -35.30
N THR A 196 7.59 -16.54 -34.10
CA THR A 196 9.02 -16.48 -33.83
C THR A 196 9.55 -17.90 -33.61
N ASP A 197 10.84 -18.09 -33.90
CA ASP A 197 11.54 -19.34 -33.57
C ASP A 197 12.08 -19.31 -32.12
N GLU A 198 12.07 -18.14 -31.49
CA GLU A 198 12.48 -17.92 -30.11
C GLU A 198 11.34 -18.29 -29.14
N ASP A 199 11.71 -18.71 -27.93
CA ASP A 199 10.75 -18.88 -26.84
C ASP A 199 10.73 -17.62 -25.97
N GLU A 200 9.76 -16.73 -26.16
CA GLU A 200 9.60 -15.52 -25.35
C GLU A 200 9.12 -15.83 -23.93
N THR A 201 8.65 -17.05 -23.66
CA THR A 201 8.28 -17.47 -22.31
C THR A 201 9.46 -18.01 -21.51
N ASP A 202 10.61 -18.25 -22.14
CA ASP A 202 11.84 -18.65 -21.45
C ASP A 202 12.54 -17.43 -20.82
N CYS A 203 12.59 -17.41 -19.48
CA CYS A 203 13.26 -16.39 -18.68
C CYS A 203 14.58 -16.86 -18.07
N GLU A 204 15.17 -17.96 -18.55
CA GLU A 204 16.52 -18.34 -18.13
C GLU A 204 17.54 -17.24 -18.48
N ASN A 205 18.29 -16.76 -17.47
CA ASN A 205 19.23 -15.64 -17.57
C ASN A 205 18.61 -14.34 -18.11
N LYS A 206 17.29 -14.17 -17.98
CA LYS A 206 16.57 -12.95 -18.34
C LYS A 206 15.83 -12.39 -17.14
N ILE A 207 15.63 -11.09 -17.14
CA ILE A 207 14.75 -10.39 -16.21
C ILE A 207 13.62 -9.73 -16.99
N GLN A 208 12.39 -9.89 -16.52
CA GLN A 208 11.21 -9.20 -17.02
C GLN A 208 10.89 -8.02 -16.12
N ASP A 209 10.93 -6.82 -16.69
CA ASP A 209 10.62 -5.58 -15.97
C ASP A 209 9.14 -5.53 -15.61
N PHE A 210 8.83 -5.40 -14.32
CA PHE A 210 7.45 -5.41 -13.84
C PHE A 210 6.65 -4.14 -14.19
N ILE A 211 7.30 -3.07 -14.66
CA ILE A 211 6.67 -1.81 -15.04
C ILE A 211 6.37 -1.79 -16.55
N THR A 212 7.36 -2.14 -17.37
CA THR A 212 7.26 -2.07 -18.84
C THR A 212 6.87 -3.39 -19.47
N GLY A 213 7.06 -4.52 -18.76
CA GLY A 213 6.94 -5.87 -19.30
C GLY A 213 8.10 -6.27 -20.21
N GLU A 214 9.10 -5.39 -20.39
CA GLU A 214 10.26 -5.65 -21.26
C GLU A 214 11.13 -6.76 -20.67
N ILE A 215 11.51 -7.71 -21.52
CA ILE A 215 12.40 -8.81 -21.17
C ILE A 215 13.80 -8.45 -21.64
N SER A 216 14.79 -8.55 -20.74
CA SER A 216 16.19 -8.25 -21.03
C SER A 216 17.13 -9.31 -20.45
N ASP A 217 18.23 -9.57 -21.15
CA ASP A 217 19.25 -10.51 -20.69
C ASP A 217 19.95 -9.96 -19.43
N ASP A 218 19.93 -10.74 -18.34
CA ASP A 218 20.68 -10.48 -17.11
C ASP A 218 21.15 -11.81 -16.51
N ALA A 219 22.40 -12.18 -16.78
CA ALA A 219 22.99 -13.42 -16.28
C ALA A 219 23.31 -13.39 -14.76
N VAL A 220 23.15 -12.25 -14.08
CA VAL A 220 23.43 -12.11 -12.65
C VAL A 220 22.14 -12.16 -11.84
N ASN A 221 21.11 -11.43 -12.28
CA ASN A 221 19.84 -11.32 -11.55
C ASN A 221 18.66 -12.00 -12.26
N GLY A 222 18.86 -12.56 -13.45
CA GLY A 222 17.82 -13.23 -14.22
C GLY A 222 17.39 -14.57 -13.64
N GLY A 223 16.36 -15.14 -14.28
CA GLY A 223 15.78 -16.42 -13.90
C GLY A 223 16.78 -17.57 -13.97
N SER A 224 16.62 -18.53 -13.07
CA SER A 224 17.31 -19.84 -13.13
C SER A 224 16.83 -20.63 -14.34
N ALA A 225 17.57 -21.68 -14.70
CA ALA A 225 17.16 -22.58 -15.77
C ALA A 225 15.71 -23.10 -15.61
N GLY A 226 14.89 -22.86 -16.63
CA GLY A 226 13.45 -23.18 -16.63
C GLY A 226 12.54 -22.19 -15.90
N ASN A 227 13.02 -21.00 -15.53
CA ASN A 227 12.18 -19.89 -15.08
C ASN A 227 11.39 -19.29 -16.25
N LEU A 228 10.22 -18.72 -15.98
CA LEU A 228 9.25 -18.33 -17.00
C LEU A 228 9.02 -16.82 -17.04
N CYS A 229 9.05 -16.25 -18.24
CA CYS A 229 8.53 -14.92 -18.49
C CYS A 229 7.01 -15.02 -18.74
N HIS A 230 6.29 -13.92 -18.52
CA HIS A 230 4.86 -13.83 -18.80
C HIS A 230 4.61 -12.98 -20.04
N VAL A 231 4.06 -13.60 -21.10
CA VAL A 231 3.86 -12.96 -22.41
C VAL A 231 2.36 -12.90 -22.69
N ASP A 232 1.75 -11.78 -22.34
CA ASP A 232 0.31 -11.58 -22.51
C ASP A 232 -0.13 -11.84 -23.96
N CYS A 233 -1.13 -12.72 -24.11
CA CYS A 233 -1.76 -13.02 -25.39
C CYS A 233 -0.78 -13.46 -26.48
N SER A 234 0.34 -14.09 -26.11
CA SER A 234 1.36 -14.61 -27.05
C SER A 234 1.84 -13.56 -28.06
N ASN A 235 1.85 -12.28 -27.68
CA ASN A 235 2.10 -11.14 -28.58
C ASN A 235 1.15 -11.08 -29.80
N ARG A 236 0.06 -11.83 -29.81
CA ARG A 236 -0.89 -11.99 -30.92
C ARG A 236 -2.33 -11.61 -30.56
N GLY A 237 -2.46 -10.77 -29.54
CA GLY A 237 -3.69 -10.10 -29.21
C GLY A 237 -3.43 -8.86 -28.36
N ILE A 238 -4.51 -8.16 -28.04
CA ILE A 238 -4.51 -7.08 -27.06
C ILE A 238 -5.12 -7.62 -25.77
N CYS A 239 -4.38 -7.50 -24.67
CA CYS A 239 -4.88 -7.84 -23.35
C CYS A 239 -5.86 -6.76 -22.86
N ASP A 240 -7.06 -7.17 -22.47
CA ASP A 240 -7.92 -6.38 -21.60
C ASP A 240 -7.53 -6.63 -20.15
N TYR A 241 -6.77 -5.69 -19.58
CA TYR A 241 -6.23 -5.79 -18.23
C TYR A 241 -7.27 -5.65 -17.11
N GLU A 242 -8.50 -5.22 -17.40
CA GLU A 242 -9.58 -5.22 -16.40
C GLU A 242 -10.16 -6.63 -16.22
N THR A 243 -10.23 -7.41 -17.30
CA THR A 243 -10.81 -8.76 -17.29
C THR A 243 -9.76 -9.88 -17.28
N GLY A 244 -8.54 -9.59 -17.71
CA GLY A 244 -7.49 -10.56 -17.97
C GLY A 244 -7.80 -11.44 -19.18
N THR A 245 -8.47 -10.89 -20.21
CA THR A 245 -8.85 -11.65 -21.42
C THR A 245 -8.19 -11.12 -22.69
N CYS A 246 -7.85 -12.03 -23.60
CA CYS A 246 -7.19 -11.70 -24.85
C CYS A 246 -8.17 -11.41 -25.99
N ASN A 247 -7.96 -10.29 -26.67
CA ASN A 247 -8.58 -9.99 -27.96
C ASN A 247 -7.58 -10.32 -29.07
N CYS A 248 -7.67 -11.51 -29.64
CA CYS A 248 -6.71 -11.99 -30.63
C CYS A 248 -6.76 -11.19 -31.94
N PHE A 249 -5.59 -10.99 -32.55
CA PHE A 249 -5.48 -10.43 -33.89
C PHE A 249 -6.05 -11.38 -34.94
N THR A 250 -6.34 -10.83 -36.12
CA THR A 250 -6.89 -11.63 -37.23
C THR A 250 -5.94 -12.76 -37.59
N GLY A 251 -6.47 -13.99 -37.68
CA GLY A 251 -5.70 -15.20 -37.96
C GLY A 251 -5.17 -15.92 -36.72
N TYR A 252 -5.35 -15.36 -35.53
CA TYR A 252 -4.94 -15.97 -34.26
C TYR A 252 -6.15 -16.31 -33.38
N ALA A 253 -6.04 -17.38 -32.60
CA ALA A 253 -7.12 -17.91 -31.78
C ALA A 253 -6.60 -18.62 -30.51
N GLY A 254 -7.54 -19.05 -29.67
CA GLY A 254 -7.26 -19.63 -28.35
C GLY A 254 -7.31 -18.58 -27.24
N GLU A 255 -7.29 -19.03 -25.99
CA GLU A 255 -7.39 -18.14 -24.82
C GLU A 255 -6.22 -17.17 -24.69
N ASN A 256 -5.05 -17.54 -25.22
CA ASN A 256 -3.83 -16.74 -25.24
C ASN A 256 -3.39 -16.34 -26.66
N CYS A 257 -4.22 -16.54 -27.70
CA CYS A 257 -3.89 -16.22 -29.09
C CYS A 257 -2.68 -16.97 -29.71
N ALA A 258 -2.22 -18.08 -29.11
CA ALA A 258 -1.08 -18.83 -29.64
C ALA A 258 -1.42 -19.69 -30.88
N LEU A 259 -2.70 -19.92 -31.17
CA LEU A 259 -3.10 -20.79 -32.29
C LEU A 259 -3.19 -19.98 -33.59
N GLN A 260 -2.50 -20.43 -34.63
CA GLN A 260 -2.59 -19.86 -35.97
C GLN A 260 -3.63 -20.61 -36.81
N ASP A 261 -4.48 -19.85 -37.50
CA ASP A 261 -5.35 -20.37 -38.56
C ASP A 261 -4.76 -20.02 -39.95
N VAL A 262 -5.35 -20.57 -41.00
CA VAL A 262 -5.00 -20.34 -42.41
C VAL A 262 -5.05 -18.85 -42.82
N LEU A 263 -5.73 -18.02 -42.02
CA LEU A 263 -5.80 -16.56 -42.19
C LEU A 263 -4.64 -15.80 -41.55
N ALA A 264 -3.77 -16.46 -40.76
CA ALA A 264 -2.56 -15.85 -40.19
C ALA A 264 -1.51 -15.49 -41.24
N VAL A 265 -1.66 -15.99 -42.47
CA VAL A 265 -0.73 -15.74 -43.58
C VAL A 265 -1.18 -14.49 -44.34
N GLN A 266 -0.73 -13.31 -43.89
CA GLN A 266 -0.39 -12.10 -44.68
C GLN A 266 -0.44 -10.85 -43.79
N ALA A 267 0.66 -10.56 -43.07
CA ALA A 267 1.02 -9.21 -42.64
C ALA A 267 2.54 -9.08 -42.68
#